data_AF-A0A1A8XQ99-F1
#
_entry.id   AF-A0A1A8XQ99-F1
#
_cell.length_a   1.000
_cell.length_b   1.000
_cell.length_c   1.000
_cell.angle_alpha   90.00
_cell.angle_beta   90.00
_cell.angle_gamma   90.00
#
_symmetry.space_group_name_H-M   'P 1'
#
loop_
_entity.id
_entity.type
_entity.pdbx_description
1 polymer ?
#
loop_
_entity_poly.entity_id
_entity_poly.type
_entity_poly.pdbx_seq_one_letter_code
_entity_poly.pdbx_strand_id
1 'polypeptide(L)' 'MKMGWRESSWAQNAGVLRQEMGRALPIRDGSALDTTRQFLNTERNLFVDRGWTFYRVTNYWWPPKP' A
#
# COMPACT_ATOMS: atom_id res chain seq x y z
N MET A 1 -13.45 -21.63 13.27
CA MET A 1 -12.39 -20.63 12.99
C MET A 1 -11.64 -21.06 11.73
N LYS A 2 -11.64 -20.27 10.65
CA LYS A 2 -10.72 -20.48 9.50
C LYS A 2 -9.73 -19.31 9.46
N MET A 3 -8.70 -19.43 10.29
CA MET A 3 -7.51 -18.60 10.29
C MET A 3 -6.53 -19.29 9.34
N GLY A 4 -6.25 -18.72 8.17
CA GLY A 4 -5.37 -19.36 7.19
C GLY A 4 -5.42 -18.76 5.79
N TRP A 5 -6.50 -18.04 5.44
CA TRP A 5 -6.62 -17.40 4.12
C TRP A 5 -6.18 -15.92 4.11
N ARG A 6 -6.10 -15.28 5.28
CA ARG A 6 -5.81 -13.83 5.41
C ARG A 6 -4.32 -13.49 5.46
N GLU A 7 -3.49 -14.33 6.06
CA GLU A 7 -2.05 -14.06 6.20
C GLU A 7 -1.27 -14.40 4.91
N SER A 8 -1.63 -15.48 4.21
CA SER A 8 -1.01 -15.87 2.95
C SER A 8 -1.30 -14.89 1.80
N SER A 9 -2.50 -14.28 1.79
CA SER A 9 -2.81 -13.19 0.86
C SER A 9 -2.00 -11.94 1.15
N TRP A 10 -1.71 -11.65 2.43
CA TRP A 10 -0.93 -10.46 2.79
C TRP A 10 0.53 -10.54 2.31
N ALA A 11 1.20 -11.67 2.50
CA ALA A 11 2.58 -11.83 2.04
C ALA A 11 2.69 -11.72 0.51
N GLN A 12 1.73 -12.28 -0.23
CA GLN A 12 1.65 -12.13 -1.68
C GLN A 12 1.36 -10.69 -2.09
N ASN A 13 0.36 -10.03 -1.49
CA ASN A 13 0.02 -8.64 -1.79
C ASN A 13 1.17 -7.69 -1.48
N ALA A 14 1.83 -7.86 -0.34
CA ALA A 14 3.02 -7.08 0.02
C ALA A 14 4.20 -7.33 -0.92
N GLY A 15 4.32 -8.54 -1.48
CA GLY A 15 5.31 -8.86 -2.51
C GLY A 15 5.07 -8.08 -3.81
N VAL A 16 3.84 -8.13 -4.32
CA VAL A 16 3.42 -7.37 -5.51
C VAL A 16 3.56 -5.86 -5.27
N LEU A 17 3.14 -5.38 -4.10
CA LEU A 17 3.25 -3.96 -3.73
C LEU A 17 4.71 -3.50 -3.73
N ARG A 18 5.64 -4.30 -3.19
CA ARG A 18 7.08 -3.99 -3.23
C ARG A 18 7.62 -3.95 -4.67
N GLN A 19 7.15 -4.84 -5.55
CA GLN A 19 7.54 -4.82 -6.97
C GLN A 19 7.06 -3.54 -7.66
N GLU A 20 5.80 -3.15 -7.44
CA GLU A 20 5.24 -1.92 -8.02
C GLU A 20 5.92 -0.66 -7.46
N MET A 21 6.23 -0.62 -6.16
CA MET A 21 7.05 0.44 -5.57
C MET A 21 8.46 0.49 -6.18
N GLY A 22 9.05 -0.66 -6.52
CA GLY A 22 10.34 -0.73 -7.21
C GLY A 22 10.34 -0.07 -8.59
N ARG A 23 9.18 0.08 -9.23
CA ARG A 23 9.05 0.82 -10.51
C ARG A 23 9.14 2.33 -10.35
N ALA A 24 9.02 2.85 -9.12
CA ALA A 24 9.05 4.28 -8.81
C ALA A 24 8.04 5.11 -9.66
N LEU A 25 6.84 4.58 -9.86
CA LEU A 25 5.73 5.27 -10.51
C LEU A 25 4.63 5.61 -9.50
N PRO A 26 3.80 6.64 -9.73
CA PRO A 26 2.66 6.92 -8.87
C PRO A 26 1.68 5.74 -8.80
N ILE A 27 1.29 5.33 -7.59
CA ILE A 27 0.37 4.21 -7.35
C ILE A 27 -0.96 4.75 -6.83
N ARG A 28 -2.07 4.42 -7.49
CA ARG A 28 -3.40 4.86 -7.07
C ARG A 28 -3.89 4.05 -5.86
N ASP A 29 -4.22 4.73 -4.77
CA ASP A 29 -4.91 4.12 -3.62
C ASP A 29 -6.41 4.04 -3.93
N GLY A 30 -6.85 2.86 -4.38
CA GLY A 30 -8.27 2.57 -4.65
C GLY A 30 -9.16 2.60 -3.40
N SER A 31 -8.56 2.68 -2.21
CA SER A 31 -9.24 2.63 -0.91
C SER A 31 -9.12 3.94 -0.13
N ALA A 32 -8.71 5.03 -0.78
CA ALA A 32 -8.42 6.31 -0.11
C ALA A 32 -9.56 6.87 0.77
N LEU A 33 -10.80 6.45 0.53
CA LEU A 33 -11.99 6.84 1.30
C LEU A 33 -12.36 5.84 2.41
N ASP A 34 -11.70 4.67 2.46
CA ASP A 34 -11.86 3.67 3.53
C ASP A 34 -10.63 3.71 4.44
N THR A 35 -10.79 4.29 5.63
CA THR A 35 -9.75 4.35 6.68
C THR A 35 -9.99 3.33 7.78
N THR A 36 -11.07 2.55 7.69
CA THR A 36 -11.54 1.68 8.77
C THR A 36 -10.99 0.26 8.70
N ARG A 37 -10.39 -0.13 7.56
CA ARG A 37 -9.86 -1.49 7.37
C ARG A 37 -8.38 -1.58 7.75
N GLN A 38 -8.08 -2.45 8.72
CA GLN A 38 -6.71 -2.74 9.20
C GLN A 38 -5.71 -3.09 8.08
N PHE A 39 -6.15 -3.72 7.00
CA PHE A 39 -5.28 -4.09 5.86
C PHE A 39 -4.71 -2.88 5.13
N LEU A 40 -5.43 -1.76 5.11
CA LEU A 40 -4.99 -0.54 4.45
C LEU A 40 -3.92 0.18 5.27
N ASN A 41 -3.99 0.12 6.59
CA ASN A 41 -3.01 0.80 7.44
C ASN A 41 -1.62 0.16 7.32
N THR A 42 -1.51 -1.17 7.19
CA THR A 42 -0.22 -1.84 7.03
C THR A 42 0.44 -1.54 5.69
N GLU A 43 -0.32 -1.52 4.58
CA GLU A 43 0.21 -1.16 3.26
C GLU A 43 0.61 0.32 3.19
N ARG A 44 -0.22 1.21 3.76
CA ARG A 44 0.10 2.64 3.87
C ARG A 44 1.34 2.88 4.75
N ASN A 45 1.54 2.11 5.81
CA ASN A 45 2.77 2.17 6.61
C ASN A 45 4.00 1.79 5.78
N LEU A 46 3.91 0.75 4.94
CA LEU A 46 5.03 0.37 4.06
C LEU A 46 5.40 1.51 3.09
N PHE A 47 4.43 2.22 2.55
CA PHE A 47 4.67 3.41 1.73
C PHE A 47 5.41 4.49 2.52
N VAL A 48 4.91 4.83 3.71
CA VAL A 48 5.50 5.85 4.58
C VAL A 48 6.93 5.49 4.99
N ASP A 49 7.17 4.24 5.40
CA ASP A 49 8.50 3.71 5.77
C ASP A 49 9.51 3.80 4.62
N ARG A 50 9.01 3.77 3.37
CA ARG A 50 9.81 3.86 2.14
C ARG A 50 9.92 5.30 1.62
N GLY A 51 9.40 6.29 2.35
CA GLY A 51 9.45 7.71 1.99
C GLY A 51 8.43 8.13 0.92
N TRP A 52 7.43 7.31 0.63
CA TRP A 52 6.39 7.67 -0.32
C TRP A 52 5.39 8.64 0.31
N THR A 53 4.86 9.56 -0.49
CA THR A 53 3.93 10.60 -0.04
C THR A 53 2.54 10.38 -0.61
N PHE A 54 1.51 10.42 0.25
CA PHE A 54 0.12 10.30 -0.18
C PHE A 54 -0.49 11.66 -0.52
N TYR A 55 -1.01 11.79 -1.74
CA TYR A 55 -1.71 12.98 -2.22
C TYR A 55 -3.22 12.73 -2.20
N ARG A 56 -3.89 13.25 -1.16
CA ARG A 56 -5.35 13.09 -0.96
C ARG A 56 -6.21 13.65 -2.10
N VAL A 57 -5.74 14.69 -2.79
CA VAL A 57 -6.50 15.32 -3.89
C VAL A 57 -6.68 14.36 -5.06
N THR A 58 -5.69 13.52 -5.33
CA THR A 58 -5.68 12.59 -6.47
C THR A 58 -5.84 11.13 -6.04
N ASN A 59 -5.69 10.84 -4.75
CA ASN A 59 -5.61 9.49 -4.17
C ASN A 59 -4.44 8.68 -4.72
N TYR A 60 -3.27 9.31 -4.88
CA TYR A 60 -2.05 8.64 -5.32
C TYR A 60 -0.96 8.66 -4.25
N TRP A 61 -0.22 7.57 -4.17
CA TRP A 61 1.08 7.50 -3.53
C TRP A 61 2.15 7.84 -4.56
N TRP A 62 2.98 8.82 -4.23
CA TRP A 62 4.09 9.24 -5.06
C TRP A 62 5.42 8.77 -4.47
N PRO A 63 6.36 8.31 -5.33
CA PRO A 63 7.67 7.87 -4.89
C PRO A 63 8.48 9.04 -4.29
N PRO A 64 9.44 8.74 -3.40
CA PRO A 64 10.44 9.73 -3.01
C PRO A 64 11.22 10.18 -4.25
N LYS A 65 11.54 11.47 -4.33
CA LYS A 65 12.47 11.98 -5.35
C LYS A 65 13.85 11.36 -5.09
N PRO A 66 14.63 11.02 -6.13
CA PRO A 66 16.01 10.55 -5.97
C PRO A 66 16.88 11.59 -5.27
#